data_AF-A0A9W4XC38-F1
#
_entry.id   AF-A0A9W4XC38-F1
#
_cell.length_a   1.000
_cell.length_b   1.000
_cell.length_c   1.000
_cell.angle_alpha   90.00
_cell.angle_beta   90.00
_cell.angle_gamma   90.00
#
_symmetry.space_group_name_H-M   'P 1'
#
loop_
_entity.id
_entity.type
_entity.pdbx_description
1 polymer ?
#
loop_
_entity_poly.entity_id
_entity_poly.type
_entity_poly.pdbx_seq_one_letter_code
_entity_poly.pdbx_strand_id
1 'polypeptide(L)'
;MSQLSDKNQKPVEQEKITSRSTGKPRRSMKRRIMQRVIFALLFSAAVIGAQEMGWLNNISRQWTKQKVNWMDNKQVTQYLRTVITDNQLTQTPTNCLVFVINNDNGGEIVNMQVREQHNSSCSNTRTDFPVLFTFRVNRTDGNIQVDKGSPNHFYPIH
;
A
#
# COMPACT_ATOMS: atom_id res chain seq x y z
N MET A 1 -47.91 1.06 -68.69
CA MET A 1 -48.87 0.58 -67.67
C MET A 1 -48.32 1.04 -66.33
N SER A 2 -48.88 1.95 -65.54
CA SER A 2 -50.15 2.67 -65.50
C SER A 2 -49.86 3.88 -64.58
N GLN A 3 -50.00 5.12 -65.05
CA GLN A 3 -51.12 6.03 -64.71
C GLN A 3 -51.53 6.04 -63.24
N LEU A 4 -51.44 7.23 -62.64
CA LEU A 4 -52.41 7.93 -61.74
C LEU A 4 -51.68 8.63 -60.59
N SER A 5 -51.65 9.97 -60.62
CA SER A 5 -52.58 10.86 -59.89
C SER A 5 -52.04 11.13 -58.48
N ASP A 6 -52.21 12.27 -57.84
CA ASP A 6 -53.10 13.41 -58.03
C ASP A 6 -52.51 14.59 -57.21
N LYS A 7 -52.90 15.80 -57.60
CA LYS A 7 -53.16 16.99 -56.77
C LYS A 7 -52.26 17.38 -55.58
N ASN A 8 -51.80 18.64 -55.70
CA ASN A 8 -52.26 19.79 -54.89
C ASN A 8 -51.95 19.76 -53.38
N GLN A 9 -51.24 20.80 -52.91
CA GLN A 9 -51.81 21.89 -52.08
C GLN A 9 -50.86 22.39 -50.96
N LYS A 10 -50.61 23.70 -51.03
CA LYS A 10 -50.32 24.69 -49.96
C LYS A 10 -48.91 24.82 -49.34
N PRO A 11 -48.52 26.06 -48.99
CA PRO A 11 -47.20 26.38 -48.46
C PRO A 11 -47.16 26.09 -46.96
N VAL A 12 -46.18 25.30 -46.53
CA VAL A 12 -45.91 25.06 -45.12
C VAL A 12 -44.90 26.11 -44.64
N GLU A 13 -45.47 27.08 -43.93
CA GLU A 13 -44.95 27.79 -42.75
C GLU A 13 -43.45 27.66 -42.46
N GLN A 14 -42.76 28.80 -42.46
CA GLN A 14 -41.37 28.91 -42.02
C GLN A 14 -41.25 28.47 -40.55
N GLU A 15 -40.68 27.28 -40.36
CA GLU A 15 -40.30 26.77 -39.06
C GLU A 15 -39.19 27.66 -38.48
N LYS A 16 -39.57 28.54 -37.55
CA LYS A 16 -38.67 29.35 -36.74
C LYS A 16 -37.86 28.41 -35.85
N ILE A 17 -36.72 27.93 -36.35
CA ILE A 17 -35.73 27.17 -35.57
C ILE A 17 -35.23 28.08 -34.45
N THR A 18 -35.89 27.98 -33.31
CA THR A 18 -35.52 28.69 -32.10
C THR A 18 -34.44 27.83 -31.46
N SER A 19 -33.18 28.19 -31.71
CA SER A 19 -32.02 27.56 -31.09
C SER A 19 -32.11 27.69 -29.58
N ARG A 20 -32.49 26.60 -28.90
CA ARG A 20 -32.51 26.51 -27.44
C ARG A 20 -31.07 26.35 -26.95
N SER A 21 -30.36 27.47 -26.90
CA SER A 21 -29.09 27.61 -26.18
C SER A 21 -29.31 27.24 -24.70
N THR A 22 -28.89 26.05 -24.31
CA THR A 22 -28.78 25.64 -22.90
C THR A 22 -27.52 26.28 -22.31
N GLY A 23 -27.63 27.58 -22.01
CA GLY A 23 -26.59 28.31 -21.29
C GLY A 23 -26.43 27.74 -19.88
N LYS A 24 -25.39 26.92 -19.65
CA LYS A 24 -24.93 26.60 -18.29
C LYS A 24 -24.69 27.91 -17.53
N PRO A 25 -25.28 28.10 -16.34
CA PRO A 25 -25.14 29.36 -15.61
C PRO A 25 -23.65 29.62 -15.32
N ARG A 26 -23.19 30.80 -15.72
CA ARG A 26 -21.82 31.28 -15.52
C ARG A 26 -21.60 31.43 -14.01
N ARG A 27 -21.10 30.39 -13.34
CA ARG A 27 -20.81 30.43 -11.90
C ARG A 27 -19.89 31.62 -11.61
N SER A 28 -20.38 32.56 -10.81
CA SER A 28 -19.67 33.76 -10.34
C SER A 28 -18.27 33.40 -9.83
N MET A 29 -17.24 34.18 -10.19
CA MET A 29 -15.86 33.97 -9.73
C MET A 29 -15.77 33.81 -8.21
N LYS A 30 -16.58 34.57 -7.46
CA LYS A 30 -16.68 34.48 -6.00
C LYS A 30 -17.07 33.07 -5.53
N ARG A 31 -17.98 32.41 -6.25
CA ARG A 31 -18.42 31.04 -5.96
C ARG A 31 -17.31 30.03 -6.20
N ARG A 32 -16.45 30.22 -7.23
CA ARG A 32 -15.30 29.34 -7.48
C ARG A 32 -14.22 29.51 -6.41
N ILE A 33 -13.93 30.73 -6.01
CA ILE A 33 -12.94 31.03 -4.96
C ILE A 33 -13.42 30.42 -3.63
N MET A 34 -14.67 30.66 -3.24
CA MET A 34 -15.24 30.09 -2.03
C MET A 34 -15.22 28.56 -2.04
N GLN A 35 -15.54 27.93 -3.17
CA GLN A 35 -15.48 26.47 -3.31
C GLN A 35 -14.05 25.95 -3.13
N ARG A 36 -13.04 26.62 -3.72
CA ARG A 36 -11.63 26.25 -3.57
C ARG A 36 -11.14 26.41 -2.13
N VAL A 37 -11.53 27.48 -1.44
CA VAL A 37 -11.17 27.72 -0.04
C VAL A 37 -11.78 26.65 0.86
N ILE A 38 -13.06 26.32 0.69
CA ILE A 38 -13.72 25.25 1.46
C ILE A 38 -13.02 23.91 1.24
N PHE A 39 -12.70 23.56 -0.01
CA PHE A 39 -11.97 22.32 -0.28
C PHE A 39 -10.57 22.31 0.34
N ALA A 40 -9.84 23.42 0.30
CA ALA A 40 -8.53 23.52 0.92
C ALA A 40 -8.60 23.34 2.44
N LEU A 41 -9.62 23.93 3.08
CA LEU A 41 -9.83 23.85 4.54
C LEU A 41 -10.27 22.44 4.96
N LEU A 42 -11.13 21.79 4.18
CA LEU A 42 -11.48 20.38 4.40
C LEU A 42 -10.27 19.45 4.22
N PHE A 43 -9.44 19.69 3.21
CA PHE A 43 -8.22 18.91 2.99
C PHE A 43 -7.23 19.06 4.14
N SER A 44 -6.98 20.28 4.62
CA SER A 44 -6.07 20.51 5.74
C SER A 44 -6.57 19.87 7.03
N ALA A 45 -7.87 20.00 7.33
CA ALA A 45 -8.48 19.33 8.48
C ALA A 45 -8.39 17.79 8.37
N ALA A 46 -8.59 17.23 7.18
CA ALA A 46 -8.48 15.79 6.94
C ALA A 46 -7.05 15.28 7.17
N VAL A 47 -6.02 16.01 6.72
CA VAL A 47 -4.62 15.65 6.96
C VAL A 47 -4.31 15.64 8.46
N ILE A 48 -4.79 16.65 9.19
CA ILE A 48 -4.59 16.77 10.64
C ILE A 48 -5.37 15.69 11.41
N GLY A 49 -6.53 15.27 10.94
CA GLY A 49 -7.29 14.16 11.54
C GLY A 49 -6.67 12.79 11.24
N ALA A 50 -6.09 12.59 10.06
CA ALA A 50 -5.57 11.30 9.63
C ALA A 50 -4.31 10.85 10.41
N GLN A 51 -3.51 11.79 10.91
CA GLN A 51 -2.34 11.51 11.74
C GLN A 51 -2.71 10.90 13.11
N GLU A 52 -3.84 11.27 13.70
CA GLU A 52 -4.27 10.73 15.00
C GLU A 52 -4.92 9.35 14.88
N MET A 53 -5.56 9.06 13.74
CA MET A 53 -6.34 7.83 13.58
C MET A 53 -5.49 6.59 13.28
N GLY A 54 -4.17 6.72 13.08
CA GLY A 54 -3.26 5.58 12.81
C GLY A 54 -3.56 4.76 11.54
N TRP A 55 -4.64 5.08 10.82
CA TRP A 55 -5.11 4.42 9.61
C TRP A 55 -4.05 4.41 8.50
N LEU A 56 -3.28 5.49 8.39
CA LEU A 56 -2.19 5.61 7.41
C LEU A 56 -1.10 4.55 7.60
N ASN A 57 -0.86 4.10 8.84
CA ASN A 57 0.17 3.10 9.14
C ASN A 57 -0.23 1.70 8.68
N ASN A 58 -1.51 1.34 8.82
CA ASN A 58 -2.01 0.06 8.33
C ASN A 58 -2.01 0.00 6.80
N ILE A 59 -2.38 1.11 6.15
CA ILE A 59 -2.28 1.22 4.70
C ILE A 59 -0.82 1.02 4.29
N SER A 60 0.10 1.85 4.77
CA SER A 60 1.50 1.83 4.34
C SER A 60 2.17 0.45 4.48
N ARG A 61 1.86 -0.29 5.55
CA ARG A 61 2.31 -1.67 5.74
C ARG A 61 1.79 -2.62 4.67
N GLN A 62 0.49 -2.56 4.34
CA GLN A 62 -0.09 -3.39 3.27
C GLN A 62 0.51 -3.07 1.90
N TRP A 63 0.70 -1.80 1.57
CA TRP A 63 1.32 -1.41 0.29
C TRP A 63 2.77 -1.86 0.20
N THR A 64 3.53 -1.75 1.29
CA THR A 64 4.91 -2.24 1.33
C THR A 64 4.93 -3.77 1.14
N LYS A 65 4.06 -4.51 1.84
CA LYS A 65 3.94 -5.97 1.72
C LYS A 65 3.66 -6.43 0.27
N GLN A 66 2.80 -5.71 -0.45
CA GLN A 66 2.45 -6.03 -1.84
C GLN A 66 3.60 -5.79 -2.84
N LYS A 67 4.53 -4.89 -2.52
CA LYS A 67 5.67 -4.56 -3.40
C LYS A 67 6.85 -5.50 -3.22
N VAL A 68 6.91 -6.24 -2.10
CA VAL A 68 7.99 -7.18 -1.83
C VAL A 68 7.89 -8.37 -2.78
N ASN A 69 8.96 -8.66 -3.51
CA ASN A 69 9.10 -9.95 -4.17
C ASN A 69 9.45 -11.01 -3.12
N TRP A 70 8.46 -11.79 -2.70
CA TRP A 70 8.62 -12.83 -1.68
C TRP A 70 9.52 -14.00 -2.09
N MET A 71 9.76 -14.16 -3.39
CA MET A 71 10.71 -15.14 -3.90
C MET A 71 12.16 -14.66 -3.85
N ASP A 72 12.38 -13.35 -3.67
CA ASP A 72 13.71 -12.76 -3.56
C ASP A 72 14.11 -12.61 -2.08
N ASN A 73 15.02 -13.46 -1.63
CA ASN A 73 15.54 -13.45 -0.26
C ASN A 73 16.08 -12.10 0.18
N LYS A 74 16.66 -11.31 -0.73
CA LYS A 74 17.19 -9.99 -0.39
C LYS A 74 16.07 -9.04 -0.02
N GLN A 75 14.99 -9.03 -0.79
CA GLN A 75 13.81 -8.20 -0.53
C GLN A 75 13.07 -8.64 0.73
N VAL A 76 12.90 -9.95 0.93
CA VAL A 76 12.29 -10.49 2.15
C VAL A 76 13.13 -10.10 3.37
N THR A 77 14.45 -10.26 3.32
CA THR A 77 15.34 -9.86 4.42
C THR A 77 15.23 -8.35 4.72
N GLN A 78 15.20 -7.50 3.69
CA GLN A 78 15.04 -6.06 3.87
C GLN A 78 13.70 -5.72 4.53
N TYR A 79 12.62 -6.35 4.08
CA TYR A 79 11.31 -6.19 4.69
C TYR A 79 11.30 -6.64 6.15
N LEU A 80 11.88 -7.81 6.46
CA LEU A 80 11.96 -8.32 7.83
C LEU A 80 12.78 -7.40 8.75
N ARG A 81 13.82 -6.72 8.26
CA ARG A 81 14.55 -5.71 9.06
C ARG A 81 13.63 -4.56 9.49
N THR A 82 12.74 -4.10 8.61
CA THR A 82 11.70 -3.11 8.96
C THR A 82 10.74 -3.69 9.99
N VAL A 83 10.23 -4.91 9.78
CA VAL A 83 9.32 -5.59 10.73
C VAL A 83 9.93 -5.71 12.13
N ILE A 84 11.23 -6.06 12.22
CA ILE A 84 11.95 -6.16 13.51
C ILE A 84 11.96 -4.81 14.24
N THR A 85 12.23 -3.72 13.51
CA THR A 85 12.32 -2.38 14.07
C THR A 85 10.95 -1.90 14.52
N ASP A 86 9.96 -2.03 13.65
CA ASP A 86 8.59 -1.58 13.87
C ASP A 86 7.90 -2.30 15.04
N ASN A 87 8.20 -3.58 15.24
CA ASN A 87 7.63 -4.39 16.32
C ASN A 87 8.57 -4.55 17.53
N GLN A 88 9.71 -3.84 17.54
CA GLN A 88 10.72 -3.89 18.61
C GLN A 88 11.08 -5.34 18.99
N LEU A 89 11.33 -6.18 17.97
CA LEU A 89 11.60 -7.61 18.18
C LEU A 89 12.95 -7.88 18.83
N THR A 90 13.89 -6.95 18.80
CA THR A 90 15.12 -7.02 19.59
C THR A 90 15.64 -5.62 19.86
N GLN A 91 16.51 -5.49 20.86
CA GLN A 91 17.26 -4.27 21.13
C GLN A 91 18.55 -4.19 20.30
N THR A 92 18.97 -5.30 19.69
CA THR A 92 20.13 -5.37 18.82
C THR A 92 19.93 -4.47 17.59
N PRO A 93 20.89 -3.58 17.28
CA PRO A 93 20.83 -2.75 16.08
C PRO A 93 20.69 -3.57 14.80
N THR A 94 19.92 -3.09 13.83
CA THR A 94 19.63 -3.85 12.60
C THR A 94 20.88 -4.20 11.81
N ASN A 95 21.89 -3.33 11.74
CA ASN A 95 23.19 -3.60 11.10
C ASN A 95 23.96 -4.75 11.76
N CYS A 96 23.62 -5.09 13.00
CA CYS A 96 24.19 -6.21 13.76
C CYS A 96 23.35 -7.48 13.65
N LEU A 97 22.29 -7.48 12.85
CA LEU A 97 21.46 -8.65 12.62
C LEU A 97 21.88 -9.38 11.35
N VAL A 98 22.11 -10.68 11.50
CA VAL A 98 22.42 -11.61 10.42
C VAL A 98 21.22 -12.54 10.22
N PHE A 99 20.81 -12.69 8.97
CA PHE A 99 19.73 -13.60 8.60
C PHE A 99 20.34 -14.85 8.00
N VAL A 100 20.02 -16.00 8.57
CA VAL A 100 20.44 -17.31 8.08
C VAL A 100 19.21 -18.04 7.56
N ILE A 101 19.22 -18.34 6.27
CA ILE A 101 18.12 -19.04 5.61
C ILE A 101 18.44 -20.52 5.64
N ASN A 102 17.65 -21.30 6.37
CA ASN A 102 17.84 -22.73 6.46
C ASN A 102 17.00 -23.43 5.39
N ASN A 103 17.62 -24.35 4.63
CA ASN A 103 16.95 -25.19 3.64
C ASN A 103 16.13 -24.40 2.61
N ASP A 104 16.77 -23.42 1.95
CA ASP A 104 16.13 -22.72 0.84
C ASP A 104 16.05 -23.62 -0.41
N ASN A 105 15.07 -24.51 -0.40
CA ASN A 105 14.80 -25.44 -1.49
C ASN A 105 13.89 -24.81 -2.56
N GLY A 106 13.71 -23.48 -2.54
CA GLY A 106 12.69 -22.79 -3.35
C GLY A 106 11.25 -23.10 -2.93
N GLY A 107 11.04 -23.72 -1.77
CA GLY A 107 9.72 -24.05 -1.24
C GLY A 107 8.89 -22.82 -0.86
N GLU A 108 7.58 -23.03 -0.71
CA GLU A 108 6.62 -21.99 -0.34
C GLU A 108 6.90 -21.42 1.06
N ILE A 109 7.29 -22.27 2.00
CA ILE A 109 7.58 -21.87 3.38
C ILE A 109 9.09 -21.90 3.60
N VAL A 110 9.63 -20.77 4.06
CA VAL A 110 11.05 -20.64 4.39
C VAL A 110 11.21 -20.19 5.84
N ASN A 111 12.12 -20.85 6.56
CA ASN A 111 12.50 -20.47 7.92
C ASN A 111 13.80 -19.66 7.89
N MET A 112 13.73 -18.41 8.34
CA MET A 112 14.86 -17.49 8.39
C MET A 112 15.22 -17.21 9.84
N GLN A 113 16.36 -17.72 10.29
CA GLN A 113 16.89 -17.43 11.62
C GLN A 113 17.50 -16.03 11.65
N VAL A 114 17.16 -15.28 12.69
CA VAL A 114 17.78 -14.00 13.01
C VAL A 114 18.80 -14.23 14.10
N ARG A 115 20.04 -13.86 13.82
CA ARG A 115 21.18 -13.98 14.72
C ARG A 115 21.78 -12.62 15.00
N GLU A 116 22.38 -12.48 16.17
CA GLU A 116 23.19 -11.31 16.51
C GLU A 116 24.63 -11.53 16.06
N GLN A 117 25.17 -10.54 15.33
CA GLN A 117 26.58 -10.45 15.00
C GLN A 117 27.33 -9.89 16.19
N HIS A 118 28.37 -10.60 16.62
CA HIS A 118 29.34 -10.10 17.60
C HIS A 118 30.63 -9.71 16.86
N ASN A 119 30.94 -8.42 16.81
CA ASN A 119 32.17 -7.86 16.27
C ASN A 119 32.51 -6.53 16.97
N SER A 120 33.59 -5.85 16.59
CA SER A 120 33.99 -4.59 17.24
C SER A 120 32.96 -3.45 17.12
N SER A 121 32.04 -3.50 16.15
CA SER A 121 30.97 -2.51 15.95
C SER A 121 29.59 -2.97 16.43
N CYS A 122 29.44 -4.24 16.79
CA CYS A 122 28.19 -4.90 17.17
C CYS A 122 28.44 -5.77 18.40
N SER A 123 27.99 -5.32 19.58
CA SER A 123 28.00 -6.00 20.90
C SER A 123 29.01 -7.15 21.10
N ASN A 124 29.88 -6.99 22.10
CA ASN A 124 30.75 -8.02 22.67
C ASN A 124 31.77 -8.67 21.70
N THR A 125 32.90 -9.12 22.23
CA THR A 125 34.00 -9.73 21.45
C THR A 125 33.85 -11.24 21.26
N ARG A 126 32.65 -11.77 21.52
CA ARG A 126 32.40 -13.21 21.42
C ARG A 126 32.37 -13.64 19.96
N THR A 127 32.79 -14.87 19.70
CA THR A 127 32.83 -15.46 18.36
C THR A 127 31.58 -16.25 18.01
N ASP A 128 30.62 -16.34 18.94
CA ASP A 128 29.35 -17.00 18.73
C ASP A 128 28.32 -16.05 18.11
N PHE A 129 27.46 -16.60 17.25
CA PHE A 129 26.34 -15.89 16.62
C PHE A 129 25.03 -16.47 17.15
N PRO A 130 24.60 -16.07 18.37
CA PRO A 130 23.44 -16.64 19.00
C PRO A 130 22.19 -16.40 18.16
N VAL A 131 21.31 -17.40 18.10
CA VAL A 131 19.99 -17.26 17.49
C VAL A 131 19.12 -16.46 18.46
N LEU A 132 18.58 -15.34 17.96
CA LEU A 132 17.63 -14.53 18.71
C LEU A 132 16.21 -15.11 18.58
N PHE A 133 15.80 -15.38 17.34
CA PHE A 133 14.50 -15.94 16.98
C PHE A 133 14.51 -16.35 15.50
N THR A 134 13.43 -16.96 15.04
CA THR A 134 13.22 -17.45 13.69
C THR A 134 11.94 -16.86 13.12
N PHE A 135 12.01 -16.36 11.90
CA PHE A 135 10.83 -16.08 11.09
C PHE A 135 10.46 -17.30 10.25
N ARG A 136 9.17 -17.60 10.19
CA ARG A 136 8.57 -18.47 9.18
C ARG A 136 7.84 -17.60 8.18
N VAL A 137 8.31 -17.58 6.94
CA VAL A 137 7.75 -16.78 5.87
C VAL A 137 7.08 -17.71 4.86
N ASN A 138 5.79 -17.51 4.61
CA ASN A 138 5.10 -18.09 3.48
C ASN A 138 5.26 -17.14 2.29
N ARG A 139 5.99 -17.58 1.26
CA ARG A 139 6.31 -16.80 0.06
C ARG A 139 5.12 -16.62 -0.87
N THR A 140 4.09 -17.47 -0.76
CA THR A 140 2.91 -17.44 -1.62
C THR A 140 1.96 -16.29 -1.27
N ASP A 141 1.76 -16.06 0.04
CA ASP A 141 0.81 -15.06 0.57
C ASP A 141 1.51 -13.93 1.37
N GLY A 142 2.83 -14.02 1.53
CA GLY A 142 3.64 -13.10 2.31
C GLY A 142 3.35 -13.15 3.81
N ASN A 143 2.70 -14.20 4.32
CA ASN A 143 2.41 -14.31 5.74
C ASN A 143 3.70 -14.62 6.52
N ILE A 144 3.89 -13.87 7.61
CA ILE A 144 5.08 -13.98 8.45
C ILE A 144 4.65 -14.37 9.85
N GLN A 145 5.36 -15.34 10.40
CA GLN A 145 5.24 -15.73 11.80
C GLN A 145 6.62 -15.68 12.44
N VAL A 146 6.67 -15.47 13.76
CA VAL A 146 7.91 -15.39 14.52
C VAL A 146 7.79 -16.21 15.80
N ASP A 147 8.89 -16.73 16.31
CA ASP A 147 8.95 -17.53 17.54
C ASP A 147 9.68 -16.81 18.70
N LYS A 148 9.74 -15.47 18.65
CA LYS A 148 10.45 -14.65 19.64
C LYS A 148 9.89 -14.90 21.05
N GLY A 149 10.78 -15.28 21.97
CA GLY A 149 10.43 -15.56 23.37
C GLY A 149 9.78 -16.93 23.59
N SER A 150 9.49 -17.68 22.51
CA SER A 150 8.92 -19.01 22.57
C SER A 150 9.48 -19.87 21.43
N PRO A 151 10.74 -20.36 21.55
CA PRO A 151 11.41 -21.08 20.48
C PRO A 151 10.55 -22.22 19.91
N ASN A 152 10.45 -22.31 18.58
CA ASN A 152 9.59 -23.25 17.84
C ASN A 152 8.07 -23.05 17.95
N HIS A 153 7.59 -22.07 18.71
CA HIS A 153 6.18 -21.69 18.76
C HIS A 153 5.96 -20.40 17.98
N PHE A 154 5.52 -20.56 16.74
CA PHE A 154 5.34 -19.46 15.79
C PHE A 154 3.98 -18.79 15.95
N TYR A 155 3.98 -17.47 16.06
CA TYR A 155 2.79 -16.64 16.09
C TYR A 155 2.84 -15.58 14.97
N PRO A 156 1.68 -15.19 14.39
CA PRO A 156 1.64 -14.24 13.29
C PRO A 156 2.13 -12.86 13.72
N ILE A 157 2.80 -12.15 12.80
CA ILE A 157 3.20 -10.76 12.98
C ILE A 157 2.70 -9.93 11.80
N HIS A 158 2.19 -8.74 12.10
CA HIS A 158 1.52 -7.83 11.15
C HIS A 158 2.26 -6.50 11.00
#